data_AF-A0A7W0EVA4-F1
#
_entry.id   AF-A0A7W0EVA4-F1
#
_cell.length_a   1.000
_cell.length_b   1.000
_cell.length_c   1.000
_cell.angle_alpha   90.00
_cell.angle_beta   90.00
_cell.angle_gamma   90.00
#
_symmetry.space_group_name_H-M   'P 1'
#
loop_
_entity.id
_entity.type
_entity.pdbx_description
1 polymer ?
#
loop_
_entity_poly.entity_id
_entity_poly.type
_entity_poly.pdbx_seq_one_letter_code
_entity_poly.pdbx_strand_id
1 'polypeptide(L)'
;MSLPNEMQSITGSEAITPQDVFELENPNEADLDGLKAQKDWFIEIDQADGSKHFFGKEEISTRMRTEIFEGKYQKNHSVSVHSKDKDGKWTQKDSPLFEFSKSYFSLRTLYQPVWSHALEGLKWGALAGIGLKLLDTLVLLGTVDPALAFMFLVAIVVCCIPRFGMIGVIGISIFMMKYSKANFFLMGLSAGLVGAILGCLPGMAVGGLIGLARKNSLSVTRDGSSDPEGLFLKAVVLPAIGGCALWIFYIFVFNPWLTNVL
;
A
#
# COMPACT_ATOMS: atom_id res chain seq x y z
N MET A 1 66.46 -11.44 -33.42
CA MET A 1 65.71 -10.17 -33.35
C MET A 1 65.04 -10.15 -31.98
N SER A 2 65.58 -9.33 -31.06
CA SER A 2 64.96 -8.65 -29.90
C SER A 2 63.71 -9.23 -29.17
N LEU A 3 63.86 -9.49 -27.86
CA LEU A 3 62.81 -9.34 -26.80
C LEU A 3 62.52 -7.83 -26.56
N PRO A 4 61.34 -7.35 -26.08
CA PRO A 4 60.78 -7.52 -24.69
C PRO A 4 59.22 -7.71 -24.65
N ASN A 5 58.55 -8.18 -23.59
CA ASN A 5 58.32 -7.72 -22.19
C ASN A 5 57.29 -6.55 -22.05
N GLU A 6 56.44 -6.63 -21.00
CA GLU A 6 55.39 -5.68 -20.51
C GLU A 6 54.00 -5.76 -21.19
N MET A 7 52.84 -5.72 -20.53
CA MET A 7 52.48 -5.19 -19.20
C MET A 7 51.11 -5.74 -18.73
N GLN A 8 51.04 -6.12 -17.45
CA GLN A 8 49.95 -5.92 -16.45
C GLN A 8 48.51 -6.45 -16.73
N SER A 9 47.98 -7.40 -15.96
CA SER A 9 47.47 -7.24 -14.56
C SER A 9 46.30 -6.27 -14.45
N ILE A 10 45.11 -6.80 -14.10
CA ILE A 10 44.13 -6.33 -13.08
C ILE A 10 42.95 -7.34 -13.19
N THR A 11 42.97 -8.49 -12.50
CA THR A 11 42.35 -8.74 -11.17
C THR A 11 41.06 -7.98 -10.87
N GLY A 12 40.05 -8.73 -10.45
CA GLY A 12 39.03 -8.21 -9.53
C GLY A 12 37.67 -7.91 -10.16
N SER A 13 36.95 -8.95 -10.57
CA SER A 13 35.49 -8.90 -10.49
C SER A 13 35.13 -9.08 -9.02
N GLU A 14 35.15 -7.98 -8.26
CA GLU A 14 34.58 -7.96 -6.92
C GLU A 14 33.05 -7.89 -7.02
N ALA A 15 32.44 -8.89 -6.40
CA ALA A 15 31.03 -9.00 -6.19
C ALA A 15 30.52 -7.81 -5.36
N ILE A 16 29.44 -7.17 -5.83
CA ILE A 16 28.71 -6.17 -5.07
C ILE A 16 28.03 -6.90 -3.90
N THR A 17 28.63 -6.83 -2.71
CA THR A 17 28.01 -7.26 -1.46
C THR A 17 26.97 -6.21 -1.01
N PRO A 18 25.73 -6.60 -0.69
CA PRO A 18 24.74 -5.71 -0.08
C PRO A 18 25.00 -5.63 1.44
N GLN A 19 26.05 -4.93 1.85
CA GLN A 19 26.33 -4.61 3.26
C GLN A 19 27.08 -3.28 3.39
N ASP A 20 26.46 -2.16 3.01
CA ASP A 20 26.84 -0.87 3.58
C ASP A 20 25.97 -0.61 4.81
N VAL A 21 26.34 -1.27 5.89
CA VAL A 21 25.85 -0.98 7.23
C VAL A 21 26.55 0.29 7.70
N PHE A 22 25.87 1.44 7.63
CA PHE A 22 26.30 2.64 8.37
C PHE A 22 25.79 2.53 9.80
N GLU A 23 26.46 1.72 10.60
CA GLU A 23 26.32 1.72 12.06
C GLU A 23 27.28 2.78 12.59
N LEU A 24 26.77 4.00 12.72
CA LEU A 24 27.52 5.11 13.29
C LEU A 24 27.31 5.06 14.79
N GLU A 25 28.28 4.51 15.49
CA GLU A 25 28.38 4.59 16.94
C GLU A 25 28.64 6.07 17.29
N ASN A 26 27.56 6.81 17.58
CA ASN A 26 27.53 8.27 17.82
C ASN A 26 27.74 9.15 16.55
N PRO A 27 26.72 9.32 15.68
CA PRO A 27 26.85 10.19 14.53
C PRO A 27 26.93 11.65 14.96
N ASN A 28 28.03 12.31 14.59
CA ASN A 28 28.13 13.76 14.69
C ASN A 28 27.25 14.41 13.60
N GLU A 29 26.94 15.71 13.74
CA GLU A 29 26.18 16.48 12.72
C GLU A 29 26.75 16.31 11.29
N ALA A 30 28.07 16.09 11.18
CA ALA A 30 28.76 15.85 9.92
C ALA A 30 28.31 14.58 9.16
N ASP A 31 27.96 13.50 9.88
CA ASP A 31 27.52 12.25 9.24
C ASP A 31 26.10 12.37 8.70
N LEU A 32 25.27 13.16 9.39
CA LEU A 32 23.90 13.45 9.01
C LEU A 32 23.86 14.35 7.76
N ASP A 33 24.78 15.29 7.64
CA ASP A 33 24.96 16.12 6.44
C ASP A 33 25.50 15.31 5.26
N GLY A 34 26.39 14.34 5.50
CA GLY A 34 26.85 13.37 4.50
C GLY A 34 25.70 12.52 3.93
N LEU A 35 24.80 12.04 4.79
CA LEU A 35 23.61 11.29 4.38
C LEU A 35 22.61 12.15 3.60
N LYS A 36 22.38 13.41 4.03
CA LYS A 36 21.53 14.37 3.31
C LYS A 36 22.09 14.76 1.94
N ALA A 37 23.39 14.63 1.72
CA ALA A 37 24.01 14.86 0.42
C ALA A 37 23.78 13.68 -0.56
N GLN A 38 23.62 12.47 -0.04
CA GLN A 38 23.55 11.24 -0.85
C GLN A 38 22.14 10.68 -1.02
N LYS A 39 21.24 10.92 -0.05
CA LYS A 39 19.88 10.37 -0.03
C LYS A 39 18.87 11.51 0.06
N ASP A 40 17.70 11.33 -0.56
CA ASP A 40 16.58 12.28 -0.45
C ASP A 40 15.60 11.90 0.69
N TRP A 41 15.82 10.73 1.31
CA TRP A 41 14.97 10.17 2.34
C TRP A 41 15.73 9.14 3.18
N PHE A 42 15.64 9.24 4.52
CA PHE A 42 16.14 8.22 5.44
C PHE A 42 15.44 8.30 6.79
N ILE A 43 15.59 7.24 7.59
CA ILE A 43 15.10 7.15 8.96
C ILE A 43 16.29 7.16 9.90
N GLU A 44 16.12 7.79 11.05
CA GLU A 44 17.00 7.72 12.21
C GLU A 44 16.22 7.12 13.38
N ILE A 45 16.83 6.17 14.10
CA ILE A 45 16.26 5.56 15.31
C ILE A 45 17.25 5.69 16.45
N ASP A 46 16.77 6.24 17.56
CA ASP A 46 17.55 6.32 18.80
C ASP A 46 17.50 4.97 19.53
N GLN A 47 18.67 4.44 19.90
CA GLN A 47 18.81 3.27 20.76
C GLN A 47 18.87 3.64 22.24
N ALA A 48 18.66 2.65 23.10
CA ALA A 48 18.68 2.82 24.56
C ALA A 48 20.09 3.15 25.11
N ASP A 49 21.14 2.85 24.37
CA ASP A 49 22.53 3.20 24.68
C ASP A 49 22.94 4.60 24.20
N GLY A 50 22.03 5.32 23.52
CA GLY A 50 22.28 6.64 22.94
C GLY A 50 22.89 6.61 21.54
N SER A 51 23.15 5.43 20.97
CA SER A 51 23.54 5.30 19.57
C SER A 51 22.36 5.57 18.63
N LYS A 52 22.67 5.97 17.39
CA LYS A 52 21.69 6.35 16.38
C LYS A 52 21.90 5.54 15.12
N HIS A 53 20.86 4.86 14.68
CA HIS A 53 20.92 3.99 13.52
C HIS A 53 20.14 4.59 12.36
N PHE A 54 20.75 4.58 11.18
CA PHE A 54 20.13 5.11 9.97
C PHE A 54 19.66 4.00 9.05
N PHE A 55 18.45 4.15 8.50
CA PHE A 55 17.87 3.20 7.55
C PHE A 55 17.44 3.90 6.26
N GLY A 56 17.79 3.28 5.13
CA GLY A 56 17.23 3.62 3.83
C GLY A 56 15.81 3.07 3.64
N LYS A 57 15.10 3.55 2.62
CA LYS A 57 13.73 3.11 2.30
C LYS A 57 13.62 1.62 2.01
N GLU A 58 14.63 1.05 1.35
CA GLU A 58 14.67 -0.36 0.95
C GLU A 58 14.98 -1.29 2.13
N GLU A 59 15.65 -0.77 3.17
CA GLU A 59 16.08 -1.53 4.34
C GLU A 59 14.97 -1.71 5.38
N ILE A 60 13.84 -0.98 5.23
CA ILE A 60 12.72 -1.01 6.17
C ILE A 60 12.07 -2.39 6.23
N SER A 61 11.82 -2.99 5.08
CA SER A 61 11.07 -4.25 4.98
C SER A 61 11.91 -5.47 5.36
N THR A 62 13.24 -5.34 5.34
CA THR A 62 14.22 -6.40 5.59
C THR A 62 14.95 -6.17 6.92
N ARG A 63 15.97 -5.31 6.92
CA ARG A 63 16.88 -5.10 8.05
C ARG A 63 16.17 -4.54 9.27
N MET A 64 15.45 -3.42 9.12
CA MET A 64 14.72 -2.79 10.23
C MET A 64 13.69 -3.75 10.82
N ARG A 65 12.98 -4.51 9.98
CA ARG A 65 12.03 -5.55 10.42
C ARG A 65 12.73 -6.62 11.26
N THR A 66 13.89 -7.12 10.83
CA THR A 66 14.67 -8.13 11.55
C THR A 66 15.17 -7.59 12.89
N GLU A 67 15.76 -6.40 12.91
CA GLU A 67 16.29 -5.80 14.14
C GLU A 67 15.19 -5.50 15.17
N ILE A 68 14.00 -5.08 14.72
CA ILE A 68 12.82 -4.93 15.58
C ILE A 68 12.36 -6.30 16.11
N PHE A 69 12.32 -7.32 15.25
CA PHE A 69 11.93 -8.67 15.66
C PHE A 69 12.89 -9.28 16.69
N GLU A 70 14.20 -9.04 16.54
CA GLU A 70 15.24 -9.42 17.50
C GLU A 70 15.16 -8.66 18.83
N GLY A 71 14.35 -7.60 18.90
CA GLY A 71 14.12 -6.79 20.10
C GLY A 71 15.17 -5.71 20.33
N LYS A 72 15.95 -5.34 19.29
CA LYS A 72 16.92 -4.23 19.38
C LYS A 72 16.22 -2.87 19.59
N TYR A 73 15.01 -2.72 19.07
CA TYR A 73 14.21 -1.52 19.24
C TYR A 73 12.88 -1.83 19.92
N GLN A 74 12.46 -0.93 20.82
CA GLN A 74 11.15 -0.99 21.46
C GLN A 74 10.17 -0.05 20.77
N LYS A 75 8.87 -0.36 20.89
CA LYS A 75 7.74 0.39 20.32
C LYS A 75 7.73 1.89 20.62
N ASN A 76 8.35 2.29 21.75
CA ASN A 76 8.41 3.66 22.23
C ASN A 76 9.70 4.40 21.84
N HIS A 77 10.66 3.74 21.18
CA HIS A 77 11.85 4.42 20.68
C HIS A 77 11.45 5.50 19.68
N SER A 78 12.16 6.63 19.73
CA SER A 78 11.94 7.75 18.82
C SER A 78 12.47 7.39 17.44
N VAL A 79 11.66 7.70 16.43
CA VAL A 79 11.99 7.53 15.02
C VAL A 79 11.84 8.87 14.34
N SER A 80 12.94 9.37 13.81
CA SER A 80 13.02 10.65 13.09
C SER A 80 13.09 10.35 11.60
N VAL A 81 12.06 10.74 10.86
CA VAL A 81 12.03 10.59 9.41
C VAL A 81 12.51 11.87 8.76
N HIS A 82 13.62 11.78 8.04
CA HIS A 82 14.20 12.88 7.28
C HIS A 82 13.78 12.73 5.82
N SER A 83 13.13 13.76 5.28
CA SER A 83 12.70 13.76 3.87
C SER A 83 12.91 15.12 3.22
N LYS A 84 13.33 15.10 1.97
CA LYS A 84 13.52 16.28 1.14
C LYS A 84 12.22 16.63 0.41
N ASP A 85 11.71 17.83 0.61
CA ASP A 85 10.53 18.33 -0.09
C ASP A 85 10.87 18.70 -1.55
N LYS A 86 9.84 18.96 -2.37
CA LYS A 86 9.97 19.39 -3.77
C LYS A 86 10.77 20.68 -3.92
N ASP A 87 10.78 21.52 -2.89
CA ASP A 87 11.58 22.75 -2.83
C ASP A 87 13.03 22.51 -2.38
N GLY A 88 13.45 21.25 -2.23
CA GLY A 88 14.80 20.87 -1.82
C GLY A 88 15.10 21.07 -0.33
N LYS A 89 14.12 21.51 0.47
CA LYS A 89 14.25 21.69 1.92
C LYS A 89 14.07 20.37 2.65
N TRP A 90 14.92 20.15 3.64
CA TRP A 90 14.80 19.01 4.54
C TRP A 90 13.73 19.25 5.59
N THR A 91 12.87 18.26 5.74
CA THR A 91 11.85 18.19 6.78
C THR A 91 12.12 16.97 7.65
N GLN A 92 11.94 17.15 8.95
CA GLN A 92 12.07 16.09 9.94
C GLN A 92 10.72 15.87 10.61
N LYS A 93 10.34 14.61 10.75
CA LYS A 93 9.13 14.22 11.48
C LYS A 93 9.47 13.14 12.49
N ASP A 94 9.30 13.49 13.75
CA ASP A 94 9.57 12.58 14.86
C ASP A 94 8.28 11.86 15.26
N SER A 95 8.39 10.56 15.48
CA SER A 95 7.28 9.74 15.93
C SER A 95 7.77 8.51 16.68
N PRO A 96 6.98 7.94 17.59
CA PRO A 96 7.30 6.64 18.17
C PRO A 96 7.37 5.56 17.07
N LEU A 97 8.27 4.58 17.24
CA LEU A 97 8.45 3.47 16.30
C LEU A 97 7.13 2.75 15.98
N PHE A 98 6.25 2.60 16.96
CA PHE A 98 4.92 2.04 16.75
C PHE A 98 4.08 2.87 15.78
N GLU A 99 4.04 4.20 15.92
CA GLU A 99 3.27 5.07 15.01
C GLU A 99 3.86 5.06 13.61
N PHE A 100 5.20 5.09 13.51
CA PHE A 100 5.90 4.95 12.25
C PHE A 100 5.56 3.62 11.55
N SER A 101 5.57 2.51 12.30
CA SER A 101 5.30 1.16 11.78
C SER A 101 3.93 1.03 11.12
N LYS A 102 2.92 1.82 11.52
CA LYS A 102 1.57 1.76 10.95
C LYS A 102 1.52 2.11 9.47
N SER A 103 2.50 2.85 8.98
CA SER A 103 2.63 3.26 7.57
C SER A 103 3.20 2.15 6.68
N TYR A 104 3.87 1.15 7.27
CA TYR A 104 4.56 0.08 6.55
C TYR A 104 3.98 -1.27 6.94
N PHE A 105 3.33 -1.96 6.00
CA PHE A 105 2.67 -3.25 6.27
C PHE A 105 3.62 -4.28 6.91
N SER A 106 4.86 -4.37 6.42
CA SER A 106 5.89 -5.30 6.93
C SER A 106 6.28 -5.07 8.39
N LEU A 107 6.23 -3.82 8.85
CA LEU A 107 6.51 -3.45 10.24
C LEU A 107 5.26 -3.54 11.10
N ARG A 108 4.11 -3.09 10.58
CA ARG A 108 2.83 -3.13 11.29
C ARG A 108 2.43 -4.55 11.66
N THR A 109 2.70 -5.53 10.79
CA THR A 109 2.43 -6.94 11.05
C THR A 109 3.17 -7.50 12.27
N LEU A 110 4.32 -6.91 12.65
CA LEU A 110 5.05 -7.29 13.85
C LEU A 110 4.33 -6.89 15.15
N TYR A 111 3.59 -5.78 15.13
CA TYR A 111 2.89 -5.23 16.30
C TYR A 111 1.39 -5.55 16.32
N GLN A 112 0.74 -5.60 15.16
CA GLN A 112 -0.71 -5.78 15.00
C GLN A 112 -1.01 -6.66 13.77
N PRO A 113 -0.72 -7.96 13.82
CA PRO A 113 -0.83 -8.86 12.67
C PRO A 113 -2.26 -8.92 12.11
N VAL A 114 -3.25 -9.14 12.97
CA VAL A 114 -4.65 -9.32 12.56
C VAL A 114 -5.19 -8.05 11.90
N TRP A 115 -4.92 -6.89 12.49
CA TRP A 115 -5.40 -5.61 11.96
C TRP A 115 -4.71 -5.22 10.66
N SER A 116 -3.42 -5.53 10.53
CA SER A 116 -2.66 -5.28 9.29
C SER A 116 -3.25 -6.07 8.12
N HIS A 117 -3.52 -7.36 8.34
CA HIS A 117 -4.17 -8.20 7.34
C HIS A 117 -5.61 -7.77 7.05
N ALA A 118 -6.37 -7.28 8.05
CA ALA A 118 -7.70 -6.72 7.83
C ALA A 118 -7.67 -5.46 6.94
N LEU A 119 -6.73 -4.53 7.15
CA LEU A 119 -6.59 -3.35 6.29
C LEU A 119 -6.14 -3.69 4.88
N GLU A 120 -5.25 -4.67 4.74
CA GLU A 120 -4.83 -5.15 3.43
C GLU A 120 -6.01 -5.83 2.71
N GLY A 121 -6.78 -6.64 3.45
CA GLY A 121 -8.05 -7.21 2.99
C GLY A 121 -9.06 -6.15 2.57
N LEU A 122 -9.14 -5.01 3.26
CA LEU A 122 -10.00 -3.88 2.87
C LEU A 122 -9.59 -3.33 1.50
N LYS A 123 -8.29 -3.10 1.26
CA LYS A 123 -7.79 -2.59 -0.04
C LYS A 123 -8.06 -3.58 -1.18
N TRP A 124 -7.70 -4.84 -0.98
CA TRP A 124 -7.90 -5.87 -2.01
C TRP A 124 -9.37 -6.18 -2.22
N GLY A 125 -10.17 -6.15 -1.16
CA GLY A 125 -11.63 -6.24 -1.23
C GLY A 125 -12.25 -5.10 -2.03
N ALA A 126 -11.81 -3.86 -1.79
CA ALA A 126 -12.24 -2.70 -2.58
C ALA A 126 -11.90 -2.90 -4.07
N LEU A 127 -10.67 -3.32 -4.37
CA LEU A 127 -10.20 -3.54 -5.74
C LEU A 127 -11.00 -4.66 -6.44
N ALA A 128 -11.20 -5.78 -5.76
CA ALA A 128 -11.99 -6.90 -6.28
C ALA A 128 -13.46 -6.50 -6.48
N GLY A 129 -14.04 -5.75 -5.54
CA GLY A 129 -15.41 -5.24 -5.64
C GLY A 129 -15.60 -4.25 -6.79
N ILE A 130 -14.66 -3.31 -6.98
CA ILE A 130 -14.62 -2.42 -8.15
C ILE A 130 -14.58 -3.26 -9.43
N GLY A 131 -13.66 -4.22 -9.53
CA GLY A 131 -13.51 -5.07 -10.71
C GLY A 131 -14.77 -5.86 -11.04
N LEU A 132 -15.38 -6.49 -10.03
CA LEU A 132 -16.61 -7.26 -10.19
C LEU A 132 -17.78 -6.37 -10.63
N LYS A 133 -17.91 -5.16 -10.06
CA LYS A 133 -19.01 -4.25 -10.40
C LYS A 133 -18.84 -3.62 -11.79
N LEU A 134 -17.61 -3.31 -12.19
CA LEU A 134 -17.31 -2.88 -13.56
C LEU A 134 -17.63 -3.98 -14.57
N LEU A 135 -17.28 -5.24 -14.27
CA LEU A 135 -17.61 -6.40 -15.10
C LEU A 135 -19.13 -6.58 -15.24
N ASP A 136 -19.86 -6.56 -14.12
CA ASP A 136 -21.32 -6.66 -14.10
C ASP A 136 -21.98 -5.56 -14.95
N THR A 137 -21.50 -4.32 -14.80
CA THR A 137 -21.97 -3.17 -15.60
C THR A 137 -21.64 -3.35 -17.08
N LEU A 138 -20.48 -3.90 -17.41
CA LEU A 138 -20.07 -4.19 -18.78
C LEU A 138 -20.97 -5.25 -19.43
N VAL A 139 -21.28 -6.33 -18.70
CA VAL A 139 -22.19 -7.39 -19.15
C VAL A 139 -23.58 -6.82 -19.39
N LEU A 140 -24.10 -6.02 -18.44
CA LEU A 140 -25.40 -5.37 -18.58
C LEU A 140 -25.46 -4.48 -19.83
N LEU A 141 -24.47 -3.61 -20.04
CA LEU A 141 -24.39 -2.81 -21.26
C LEU A 141 -24.32 -3.68 -22.51
N GLY A 142 -23.56 -4.78 -22.47
CA GLY A 142 -23.39 -5.68 -23.62
C GLY A 142 -24.68 -6.40 -24.01
N THR A 143 -25.56 -6.66 -23.04
CA THR A 143 -26.89 -7.23 -23.32
C THR A 143 -27.85 -6.23 -23.96
N VAL A 144 -27.67 -4.93 -23.72
CA VAL A 144 -28.49 -3.87 -24.33
C VAL A 144 -27.96 -3.48 -25.70
N ASP A 145 -26.66 -3.17 -25.78
CA ASP A 145 -25.95 -2.81 -27.02
C ASP A 145 -24.44 -3.11 -26.88
N PRO A 146 -23.90 -4.05 -27.67
CA PRO A 146 -22.46 -4.36 -27.68
C PRO A 146 -21.55 -3.14 -27.93
N ALA A 147 -22.01 -2.15 -28.68
CA ALA A 147 -21.24 -0.94 -28.94
C ALA A 147 -21.09 -0.06 -27.68
N LEU A 148 -22.12 0.02 -26.84
CA LEU A 148 -22.05 0.72 -25.55
C LEU A 148 -21.09 0.02 -24.59
N ALA A 149 -21.09 -1.31 -24.56
CA ALA A 149 -20.14 -2.09 -23.76
C ALA A 149 -18.69 -1.86 -24.21
N PHE A 150 -18.43 -1.88 -25.52
CA PHE A 150 -17.10 -1.61 -26.05
C PHE A 150 -16.62 -0.19 -25.68
N MET A 151 -17.49 0.81 -25.84
CA MET A 151 -17.18 2.19 -25.43
C MET A 151 -16.89 2.29 -23.93
N PHE A 152 -17.70 1.65 -23.08
CA PHE A 152 -17.46 1.63 -21.64
C PHE A 152 -16.13 0.96 -21.26
N LEU A 153 -15.77 -0.14 -21.93
CA LEU A 153 -14.48 -0.82 -21.73
C LEU A 153 -13.29 0.08 -22.07
N VAL A 154 -13.36 0.80 -23.20
CA VAL A 154 -12.33 1.78 -23.59
C VAL A 154 -12.20 2.88 -22.52
N ALA A 155 -13.31 3.37 -21.98
CA ALA A 155 -13.30 4.37 -20.93
C ALA A 155 -12.60 3.86 -19.64
N ILE A 156 -12.88 2.62 -19.22
CA ILE A 156 -12.20 1.98 -18.07
C ILE A 156 -10.69 1.89 -18.32
N VAL A 157 -10.27 1.37 -19.48
CA VAL A 157 -8.85 1.17 -19.81
C VAL A 157 -8.09 2.49 -19.76
N VAL A 158 -8.65 3.58 -20.29
CA VAL A 158 -8.00 4.89 -20.25
C VAL A 158 -7.89 5.45 -18.84
N CYS A 159 -8.89 5.22 -17.99
CA CYS A 159 -8.81 5.59 -16.57
C CYS A 159 -7.68 4.86 -15.84
N CYS A 160 -7.32 3.65 -16.28
CA CYS A 160 -6.22 2.88 -15.68
C CYS A 160 -4.82 3.32 -16.14
N ILE A 161 -4.69 4.15 -17.19
CA ILE A 161 -3.40 4.60 -17.68
C ILE A 161 -2.96 5.87 -16.92
N PRO A 162 -1.92 5.80 -16.07
CA PRO A 162 -1.54 6.91 -15.19
C PRO A 162 -1.13 8.17 -15.96
N ARG A 163 -0.60 7.99 -17.18
CA ARG A 163 -0.05 9.05 -18.02
C ARG A 163 -1.11 9.96 -18.64
N PHE A 164 -2.31 9.44 -18.90
CA PHE A 164 -3.40 10.22 -19.50
C PHE A 164 -4.26 10.93 -18.44
N GLY A 165 -4.25 10.45 -17.20
CA GLY A 165 -4.88 11.10 -16.05
C GLY A 165 -6.33 11.54 -16.29
N MET A 166 -6.75 12.60 -15.59
CA MET A 166 -8.08 13.20 -15.75
C MET A 166 -8.33 13.75 -17.18
N ILE A 167 -7.30 14.14 -17.91
CA ILE A 167 -7.42 14.75 -19.26
C ILE A 167 -7.91 13.70 -20.26
N GLY A 168 -7.35 12.49 -20.24
CA GLY A 168 -7.80 11.39 -21.10
C GLY A 168 -9.24 10.99 -20.80
N VAL A 169 -9.63 10.99 -19.52
CA VAL A 169 -10.99 10.70 -19.08
C VAL A 169 -11.99 11.73 -19.59
N ILE A 170 -11.67 13.02 -19.46
CA ILE A 170 -12.55 14.11 -19.95
C ILE A 170 -12.66 14.06 -21.47
N GLY A 171 -11.54 13.86 -22.18
CA GLY A 171 -11.52 13.79 -23.65
C GLY A 171 -12.38 12.65 -24.21
N ILE A 172 -12.27 11.46 -23.62
CA ILE A 172 -13.10 10.30 -24.01
C ILE A 172 -14.56 10.50 -23.65
N SER A 173 -14.85 11.10 -22.48
CA SER A 173 -16.23 11.40 -22.08
C SER A 173 -16.90 12.38 -23.04
N ILE A 174 -16.20 13.43 -23.49
CA ILE A 174 -16.69 14.38 -24.49
C ILE A 174 -16.87 13.70 -25.85
N PHE A 175 -15.92 12.88 -26.28
CA PHE A 175 -16.02 12.13 -27.53
C PHE A 175 -17.23 11.18 -27.51
N MET A 176 -17.46 10.49 -26.39
CA MET A 176 -18.57 9.54 -26.25
C MET A 176 -19.94 10.21 -26.12
N MET A 177 -20.02 11.44 -25.59
CA MET A 177 -21.27 12.23 -25.60
C MET A 177 -21.80 12.51 -27.02
N LYS A 178 -20.94 12.42 -28.05
CA LYS A 178 -21.35 12.53 -29.45
C LYS A 178 -22.08 11.27 -29.97
N TYR A 179 -21.81 10.11 -29.37
CA TYR A 179 -22.33 8.81 -29.81
C TYR A 179 -23.38 8.23 -28.85
N SER A 180 -23.45 8.72 -27.62
CA SER A 180 -24.41 8.28 -26.61
C SER A 180 -24.81 9.46 -25.72
N LYS A 181 -26.08 9.48 -25.29
CA LYS A 181 -26.55 10.41 -24.25
C LYS A 181 -26.07 10.00 -22.84
N ALA A 182 -25.47 8.81 -22.70
CA ALA A 182 -24.99 8.31 -21.42
C ALA A 182 -23.58 8.84 -21.10
N ASN A 183 -23.39 9.29 -19.87
CA ASN A 183 -22.08 9.70 -19.36
C ASN A 183 -21.35 8.49 -18.76
N PHE A 184 -20.54 7.81 -19.58
CA PHE A 184 -19.81 6.60 -19.19
C PHE A 184 -18.82 6.81 -18.04
N PHE A 185 -18.28 8.02 -17.89
CA PHE A 185 -17.41 8.34 -16.75
C PHE A 185 -18.19 8.32 -15.44
N LEU A 186 -19.36 8.99 -15.41
CA LEU A 186 -20.21 8.99 -14.23
C LEU A 186 -20.67 7.56 -13.88
N MET A 187 -20.95 6.75 -14.90
CA MET A 187 -21.32 5.35 -14.75
C MET A 187 -20.16 4.48 -14.24
N GLY A 188 -18.94 4.71 -14.72
CA GLY A 188 -17.74 4.01 -14.25
C GLY A 188 -17.38 4.42 -12.81
N LEU A 189 -17.54 5.70 -12.47
CA LEU A 189 -17.33 6.22 -11.12
C LEU A 189 -18.37 5.66 -10.15
N SER A 190 -19.64 5.62 -10.53
CA SER A 190 -20.69 5.03 -9.70
C SER A 190 -20.50 3.53 -9.50
N ALA A 191 -20.18 2.79 -10.58
CA ALA A 191 -19.85 1.38 -10.50
C ALA A 191 -18.62 1.13 -9.61
N GLY A 192 -17.58 1.95 -9.73
CA GLY A 192 -16.40 1.88 -8.87
C GLY A 192 -16.72 2.16 -7.41
N LEU A 193 -17.50 3.20 -7.12
CA LEU A 193 -17.86 3.57 -5.75
C LEU A 193 -18.74 2.51 -5.09
N VAL A 194 -19.77 2.02 -5.79
CA VAL A 194 -20.64 0.94 -5.31
C VAL A 194 -19.84 -0.35 -5.13
N GLY A 195 -19.01 -0.71 -6.11
CA GLY A 195 -18.14 -1.88 -6.05
C GLY A 195 -17.16 -1.82 -4.88
N ALA A 196 -16.54 -0.66 -4.64
CA ALA A 196 -15.65 -0.44 -3.51
C ALA A 196 -16.40 -0.63 -2.18
N ILE A 197 -17.55 0.03 -1.99
CA ILE A 197 -18.35 -0.07 -0.76
C ILE A 197 -18.74 -1.53 -0.48
N LEU A 198 -19.22 -2.25 -1.50
CA LEU A 198 -19.62 -3.65 -1.37
C LEU A 198 -18.43 -4.60 -1.14
N GLY A 199 -17.23 -4.23 -1.59
CA GLY A 199 -16.02 -5.04 -1.48
C GLY A 199 -15.18 -4.78 -0.23
N CYS A 200 -15.14 -3.53 0.28
CA CYS A 200 -14.30 -3.12 1.40
C CYS A 200 -14.57 -3.92 2.68
N LEU A 201 -15.84 -4.01 3.10
CA LEU A 201 -16.21 -4.66 4.36
C LEU A 201 -16.04 -6.18 4.34
N PRO A 202 -16.49 -6.91 3.29
CA PRO A 202 -16.18 -8.34 3.17
C PRO A 202 -14.68 -8.61 3.06
N GLY A 203 -13.95 -7.79 2.30
CA GLY A 203 -12.49 -7.91 2.19
C GLY A 203 -11.78 -7.71 3.51
N MET A 204 -12.20 -6.74 4.31
CA MET A 204 -11.68 -6.51 5.66
C MET A 204 -11.94 -7.72 6.57
N ALA A 205 -13.14 -8.31 6.52
CA ALA A 205 -13.48 -9.49 7.30
C ALA A 205 -12.61 -10.71 6.91
N VAL A 206 -12.44 -10.96 5.62
CA VAL A 206 -11.58 -12.04 5.10
C VAL A 206 -10.12 -11.81 5.50
N GLY A 207 -9.61 -10.59 5.35
CA GLY A 207 -8.27 -10.22 5.78
C GLY A 207 -8.07 -10.42 7.29
N GLY A 208 -9.05 -10.02 8.10
CA GLY A 208 -9.05 -10.24 9.55
C GLY A 208 -9.03 -11.73 9.90
N LEU A 209 -9.84 -12.57 9.23
CA LEU A 209 -9.85 -14.02 9.41
C LEU A 209 -8.50 -14.66 9.06
N ILE A 210 -7.87 -14.24 7.95
CA ILE A 210 -6.54 -14.71 7.55
C ILE A 210 -5.50 -14.33 8.61
N GLY A 211 -5.56 -13.09 9.10
CA GLY A 211 -4.68 -12.61 10.16
C GLY A 211 -4.84 -13.41 11.47
N LEU A 212 -6.07 -13.79 11.83
CA LEU A 212 -6.34 -14.64 12.99
C LEU A 212 -5.84 -16.07 12.79
N ALA A 213 -6.16 -16.68 11.63
CA ALA A 213 -5.75 -18.04 11.31
C ALA A 213 -4.22 -18.19 11.30
N ARG A 214 -3.49 -17.14 10.89
CA ARG A 214 -2.03 -17.12 10.85
C ARG A 214 -1.39 -16.54 12.11
N LYS A 215 -2.17 -16.09 13.11
CA LYS A 215 -1.65 -15.40 14.30
C LYS A 215 -0.52 -16.16 15.01
N ASN A 216 -0.65 -17.49 15.12
CA ASN A 216 0.34 -18.35 15.78
C ASN A 216 1.60 -18.63 14.93
N SER A 217 1.56 -18.33 13.64
CA SER A 217 2.67 -18.51 12.68
C SER A 217 3.36 -17.20 12.34
N LEU A 218 2.84 -16.06 12.79
CA LEU A 218 3.38 -14.74 12.47
C LEU A 218 4.41 -14.32 13.51
N SER A 219 5.52 -13.78 13.02
CA SER A 219 6.59 -13.18 13.82
C SER A 219 6.03 -11.94 14.55
N VAL A 220 5.80 -12.06 15.85
CA VAL A 220 5.37 -10.95 16.73
C VAL A 220 6.58 -10.50 17.56
N THR A 221 6.76 -9.19 17.72
CA THR A 221 7.88 -8.68 18.54
C THR A 221 7.66 -8.94 20.02
N ARG A 222 8.75 -8.99 20.78
CA ARG A 222 8.73 -9.27 22.23
C ARG A 222 7.94 -8.25 23.04
N ASP A 223 7.83 -7.02 22.54
CA ASP A 223 7.09 -5.89 23.10
C ASP A 223 5.78 -5.58 22.34
N GLY A 224 5.46 -6.40 21.34
CA GLY A 224 4.24 -6.32 20.57
C GLY A 224 3.04 -6.44 21.51
N SER A 225 2.23 -5.39 21.57
CA SER A 225 0.97 -5.45 22.29
C SER A 225 0.17 -6.62 21.75
N SER A 226 -0.24 -7.55 22.62
CA SER A 226 -1.32 -8.48 22.28
C SER A 226 -2.45 -7.66 21.64
N ASP A 227 -2.89 -8.06 20.44
CA ASP A 227 -3.95 -7.36 19.70
C ASP A 227 -5.04 -6.90 20.69
N PRO A 228 -5.43 -5.61 20.70
CA PRO A 228 -6.31 -5.06 21.72
C PRO A 228 -7.57 -5.91 21.88
N GLU A 229 -8.03 -6.08 23.12
CA GLU A 229 -9.24 -6.85 23.42
C GLU A 229 -10.40 -6.36 22.55
N GLY A 230 -11.08 -7.30 21.88
CA GLY A 230 -12.15 -6.99 20.93
C GLY A 230 -11.70 -6.70 19.49
N LEU A 231 -10.42 -6.88 19.13
CA LEU A 231 -9.98 -6.75 17.74
C LEU A 231 -10.72 -7.72 16.80
N PHE A 232 -11.03 -8.93 17.26
CA PHE A 232 -11.88 -9.88 16.51
C PHE A 232 -13.23 -9.28 16.13
N LEU A 233 -13.89 -8.60 17.09
CA LEU A 233 -15.17 -7.96 16.87
C LEU A 233 -15.05 -6.83 15.84
N LYS A 234 -14.02 -6.00 15.94
CA LYS A 234 -13.81 -4.84 15.06
C LYS A 234 -13.30 -5.19 13.66
N ALA A 235 -12.44 -6.20 13.55
CA ALA A 235 -11.79 -6.57 12.29
C ALA A 235 -12.55 -7.61 11.48
N VAL A 236 -13.39 -8.43 12.13
CA VAL A 236 -14.08 -9.56 11.47
C VAL A 236 -15.59 -9.44 11.61
N VAL A 237 -16.11 -9.37 12.84
CA VAL A 237 -17.56 -9.48 13.08
C VAL A 237 -18.31 -8.25 12.56
N LEU A 238 -17.88 -7.04 12.91
CA LEU A 238 -18.52 -5.80 12.46
C LEU A 238 -18.45 -5.64 10.93
N PRO A 239 -17.30 -5.83 10.27
CA PRO A 239 -17.24 -5.77 8.81
C PRO A 239 -18.05 -6.88 8.14
N ALA A 240 -18.11 -8.10 8.69
CA ALA A 240 -18.93 -9.17 8.14
C ALA A 240 -20.42 -8.84 8.20
N ILE A 241 -20.93 -8.42 9.37
CA ILE A 241 -22.34 -8.06 9.55
C ILE A 241 -22.69 -6.84 8.68
N GLY A 242 -21.84 -5.81 8.70
CA GLY A 242 -22.04 -4.61 7.86
C GLY A 242 -22.00 -4.94 6.37
N GLY A 243 -21.07 -5.80 5.94
CA GLY A 243 -20.98 -6.28 4.57
C GLY A 243 -22.23 -7.06 4.15
N CYS A 244 -22.69 -8.01 4.97
CA CYS A 244 -23.93 -8.74 4.71
C CYS A 244 -25.15 -7.82 4.64
N ALA A 245 -25.28 -6.86 5.56
CA ALA A 245 -26.37 -5.89 5.55
C ALA A 245 -26.37 -5.01 4.28
N LEU A 246 -25.19 -4.53 3.85
CA LEU A 246 -25.04 -3.77 2.61
C LEU A 246 -25.39 -4.62 1.38
N TRP A 247 -24.96 -5.87 1.33
CA TRP A 247 -25.31 -6.78 0.23
C TRP A 247 -26.81 -7.09 0.18
N ILE A 248 -27.44 -7.33 1.33
CA ILE A 248 -28.90 -7.53 1.41
C ILE A 248 -29.63 -6.27 0.94
N PHE A 249 -29.26 -5.10 1.44
CA PHE A 249 -29.86 -3.84 1.00
C PHE A 249 -29.67 -3.61 -0.51
N TYR A 250 -28.48 -3.91 -1.03
CA TYR A 250 -28.18 -3.78 -2.45
C TYR A 250 -29.05 -4.72 -3.31
N ILE A 251 -29.12 -6.01 -2.95
CA ILE A 251 -29.86 -7.02 -3.72
C ILE A 251 -31.38 -6.82 -3.64
N PHE A 252 -31.92 -6.50 -2.46
CA PHE A 252 -33.37 -6.51 -2.22
C PHE A 252 -34.03 -5.13 -2.28
N VAL A 253 -33.27 -4.05 -2.14
CA VAL A 253 -33.82 -2.68 -2.17
C VAL A 253 -33.31 -1.94 -3.40
N PHE A 254 -31.99 -1.81 -3.53
CA PHE A 254 -31.42 -0.93 -4.55
C PHE A 254 -31.53 -1.49 -5.97
N ASN A 255 -31.22 -2.78 -6.17
CA ASN A 255 -31.29 -3.42 -7.48
C ASN A 255 -32.75 -3.53 -8.02
N PRO A 256 -33.76 -3.92 -7.22
CA PRO A 256 -35.14 -3.93 -7.65
C PRO A 256 -35.68 -2.51 -7.90
N TRP A 257 -35.27 -1.52 -7.08
CA TRP A 257 -35.66 -0.13 -7.33
C TRP A 257 -35.08 0.39 -8.66
N LEU A 258 -33.80 0.14 -8.93
CA LEU A 258 -33.17 0.50 -10.20
C LEU A 258 -33.88 -0.11 -11.41
N THR A 259 -34.26 -1.38 -11.32
CA THR A 259 -34.96 -2.10 -12.42
C THR A 259 -36.41 -1.67 -12.62
N ASN A 260 -37.06 -1.05 -11.62
CA ASN A 260 -38.42 -0.52 -11.75
C ASN A 260 -38.46 0.96 -12.19
N VAL A 261 -37.34 1.68 -12.09
CA VAL A 261 -37.23 3.12 -12.43
C VAL A 261 -36.60 3.34 -13.81
N LEU A 262 -35.79 2.40 -14.29
CA LEU A 262 -35.24 2.36 -15.65
C LEU A 262 -36.20 1.66 -16.61
#